data_AF-A0A1Q6Q892-F1
#
_entry.id   AF-A0A1Q6Q892-F1
#
_cell.length_a   1.000
_cell.length_b   1.000
_cell.length_c   1.000
_cell.angle_alpha   90.00
_cell.angle_beta   90.00
_cell.angle_gamma   90.00
#
_symmetry.space_group_name_H-M   'P 1'
#
loop_
_entity.id
_entity.type
_entity.pdbx_description
1 polymer ?
#
loop_
_entity_poly.entity_id
_entity_poly.type
_entity_poly.pdbx_seq_one_letter_code
_entity_poly.pdbx_strand_id
1 'polypeptide(L)'
;MKEMNIQFHKTRPQNPFDDGAKARLHRMGLLRIDGSVDEATLNALSRAYSGLLFDDLCDTCQNSCEITEILRRLYEAAEQAEPRQKFLLICLQYDALSQPLPNPIWWISGDSELAGDFAERFICHLKKLSDAMEVTEP
;
A
#
# COMPACT_ATOMS: atom_id res chain seq x y z
N MET A 1 -40.37 17.99 23.11
CA MET A 1 -39.13 17.51 22.46
C MET A 1 -39.52 16.72 21.23
N LYS A 2 -39.05 17.09 20.03
CA LYS A 2 -39.25 16.31 18.81
C LYS A 2 -38.21 15.18 18.82
N GLU A 3 -38.65 13.92 18.80
CA GLU A 3 -37.76 12.78 18.59
C GLU A 3 -37.12 12.91 17.20
N MET A 4 -35.81 13.16 17.16
CA MET A 4 -35.03 13.02 15.94
C MET A 4 -34.85 11.53 15.69
N ASN A 5 -35.67 10.98 14.81
CA ASN A 5 -35.54 9.62 14.34
C ASN A 5 -34.34 9.57 13.37
N ILE A 6 -33.13 9.43 13.93
CA ILE A 6 -31.91 9.22 13.15
C ILE A 6 -32.00 7.81 12.59
N GLN A 7 -32.51 7.68 11.37
CA GLN A 7 -32.35 6.46 10.59
C GLN A 7 -30.86 6.24 10.37
N PHE A 8 -30.27 5.31 11.11
CA PHE A 8 -29.00 4.72 10.72
C PHE A 8 -29.23 4.03 9.38
N HIS A 9 -28.82 4.69 8.30
CA HIS A 9 -28.83 4.09 6.97
C HIS A 9 -28.18 2.72 7.05
N LYS A 10 -28.84 1.71 6.46
CA LYS A 10 -28.30 0.36 6.28
C LYS A 10 -26.80 0.46 5.99
N THR A 11 -26.00 -0.27 6.76
CA THR A 11 -24.55 -0.33 6.62
C THR A 11 -24.23 -0.60 5.16
N ARG A 12 -23.75 0.42 4.43
CA ARG A 12 -23.31 0.23 3.05
C ARG A 12 -22.19 -0.81 3.08
N PRO A 13 -22.14 -1.77 2.14
CA PRO A 13 -20.96 -2.59 1.97
C PRO A 13 -19.76 -1.65 1.90
N GLN A 14 -18.85 -1.74 2.86
CA GLN A 14 -17.65 -0.90 2.90
C GLN A 14 -16.55 -1.72 2.25
N ASN A 15 -16.41 -1.61 0.93
CA ASN A 15 -15.36 -2.32 0.21
C ASN A 15 -14.73 -1.38 -0.82
N PRO A 16 -13.44 -1.55 -1.18
CA PRO A 16 -12.73 -0.63 -2.06
C PRO A 16 -13.36 -0.49 -3.46
N PHE A 17 -14.26 -1.39 -3.87
CA PHE A 17 -14.92 -1.36 -5.17
C PHE A 17 -16.36 -0.85 -5.10
N ASP A 18 -16.80 -0.31 -3.95
CA ASP A 18 -18.12 0.31 -3.81
C ASP A 18 -18.19 1.70 -4.47
N ASP A 19 -19.42 2.16 -4.79
CA ASP A 19 -19.65 3.49 -5.39
C ASP A 19 -19.16 4.67 -4.52
N GLY A 20 -18.89 4.43 -3.23
CA GLY A 20 -18.37 5.40 -2.27
C GLY A 20 -16.84 5.44 -2.16
N ALA A 21 -16.12 4.54 -2.84
CA ALA A 21 -14.68 4.38 -2.72
C ALA A 21 -13.92 5.64 -3.15
N LYS A 22 -14.25 6.20 -4.32
CA LYS A 22 -13.62 7.44 -4.81
C LYS A 22 -13.82 8.62 -3.86
N ALA A 23 -15.04 8.78 -3.34
CA ALA A 23 -15.34 9.81 -2.33
C ALA A 23 -14.55 9.59 -1.03
N ARG A 24 -14.22 8.35 -0.68
CA ARG A 24 -13.36 8.01 0.45
C ARG A 24 -11.91 8.40 0.19
N LEU A 25 -11.37 8.10 -1.00
CA LEU A 25 -10.02 8.49 -1.40
C LEU A 25 -9.85 10.02 -1.39
N HIS A 26 -10.87 10.79 -1.78
CA HIS A 26 -10.89 12.25 -1.59
C HIS A 26 -10.83 12.65 -0.12
N ARG A 27 -11.63 12.01 0.76
CA ARG A 27 -11.60 12.29 2.22
C ARG A 27 -10.27 11.90 2.87
N MET A 28 -9.58 10.91 2.34
CA MET A 28 -8.23 10.52 2.77
C MET A 28 -7.14 11.49 2.29
N GLY A 29 -7.48 12.44 1.40
CA GLY A 29 -6.51 13.34 0.79
C GLY A 29 -5.64 12.69 -0.29
N LEU A 30 -5.97 11.48 -0.74
CA LEU A 30 -5.25 10.79 -1.81
C LEU A 30 -5.63 11.30 -3.20
N LEU A 31 -6.87 11.77 -3.34
CA LEU A 31 -7.36 12.40 -4.56
C LEU A 31 -7.76 13.86 -4.27
N ARG A 32 -7.27 14.76 -5.11
CA ARG A 32 -7.62 16.20 -5.14
C ARG A 32 -9.04 16.38 -5.65
N ILE A 33 -9.62 17.58 -5.51
CA ILE A 33 -11.02 17.86 -5.89
C ILE A 33 -11.30 17.55 -7.37
N ASP A 34 -10.31 17.76 -8.24
CA ASP A 34 -10.40 17.48 -9.68
C ASP A 34 -10.23 15.98 -10.04
N GLY A 35 -10.00 15.13 -9.04
CA GLY A 35 -9.79 13.70 -9.21
C GLY A 35 -8.35 13.29 -9.49
N SER A 36 -7.41 14.23 -9.59
CA SER A 36 -5.98 13.91 -9.71
C SER A 36 -5.39 13.44 -8.39
N VAL A 37 -4.28 12.70 -8.46
CA VAL A 37 -3.56 12.17 -7.29
C VAL A 37 -2.90 13.30 -6.50
N ASP A 38 -3.00 13.26 -5.17
CA ASP A 38 -2.16 14.09 -4.30
C ASP A 38 -0.78 13.45 -4.11
N GLU A 39 0.19 13.95 -4.88
CA GLU A 39 1.55 13.42 -4.94
C GLU A 39 2.26 13.37 -3.58
N ALA A 40 2.13 14.42 -2.78
CA ALA A 40 2.80 14.51 -1.49
C ALA A 40 2.24 13.46 -0.50
N THR A 41 0.92 13.35 -0.46
CA THR A 41 0.23 12.38 0.40
C THR A 41 0.54 10.96 -0.03
N LEU A 42 0.48 10.65 -1.32
CA LEU A 42 0.77 9.29 -1.80
C LEU A 42 2.24 8.93 -1.55
N ASN A 43 3.18 9.85 -1.79
CA ASN A 43 4.60 9.62 -1.49
C ASN A 43 4.85 9.35 0.01
N ALA A 44 4.23 10.14 0.90
CA ALA A 44 4.37 9.92 2.34
C ALA A 44 3.82 8.55 2.75
N LEU A 45 2.66 8.18 2.21
CA LEU A 45 2.00 6.91 2.49
C LEU A 45 2.81 5.72 1.98
N SER A 46 3.29 5.79 0.74
CA SER A 46 4.16 4.77 0.12
C SER A 46 5.41 4.55 0.96
N ARG A 47 6.07 5.62 1.41
CA ARG A 47 7.27 5.52 2.23
C ARG A 47 7.01 4.88 3.60
N ALA A 48 5.96 5.33 4.27
CA ALA A 48 5.61 4.82 5.59
C ALA A 48 5.35 3.31 5.53
N TYR A 49 4.55 2.84 4.57
CA TYR A 49 4.21 1.42 4.51
C TYR A 49 5.29 0.54 3.92
N SER A 50 6.14 1.03 3.01
CA SER A 50 7.31 0.25 2.60
C SER A 50 8.31 0.10 3.73
N GLY A 51 8.46 1.12 4.59
CA GLY A 51 9.26 1.02 5.81
C GLY A 51 8.71 -0.03 6.76
N LEU A 52 7.40 0.00 7.03
CA LEU A 52 6.76 -1.01 7.88
C LEU A 52 6.89 -2.43 7.33
N LEU A 53 6.70 -2.64 6.02
CA LEU A 53 6.91 -3.96 5.41
C LEU A 53 8.37 -4.41 5.53
N PHE A 54 9.32 -3.49 5.39
CA PHE A 54 10.73 -3.79 5.56
C PHE A 54 11.06 -4.21 7.00
N ASP A 55 10.54 -3.48 7.99
CA ASP A 55 10.69 -3.84 9.40
C ASP A 55 10.05 -5.21 9.69
N ASP A 56 8.85 -5.49 9.15
CA ASP A 56 8.19 -6.79 9.27
C ASP A 56 9.05 -7.93 8.68
N LEU A 57 9.75 -7.69 7.55
CA LEU A 57 10.70 -8.63 6.97
C LEU A 57 11.91 -8.85 7.90
N CYS A 58 12.46 -7.77 8.46
CA CYS A 58 13.56 -7.85 9.43
C CYS A 58 13.18 -8.63 10.70
N ASP A 59 11.96 -8.46 11.18
CA ASP A 59 11.47 -9.14 12.38
C ASP A 59 11.12 -10.63 12.13
N THR A 60 10.76 -10.97 10.89
CA THR A 60 10.30 -12.33 10.53
C THR A 60 11.42 -13.23 10.01
N CYS A 61 12.33 -12.69 9.21
CA CYS A 61 13.39 -13.47 8.56
C CYS A 61 14.56 -13.76 9.52
N GLN A 62 15.24 -14.89 9.30
CA GLN A 62 16.29 -15.34 10.22
C GLN A 62 17.63 -14.62 10.01
N ASN A 63 17.87 -14.12 8.80
CA ASN A 63 19.11 -13.45 8.42
C ASN A 63 18.89 -12.53 7.21
N SER A 64 19.87 -11.66 6.95
CA SER A 64 19.83 -10.68 5.86
C SER A 64 19.80 -11.31 4.47
N CYS A 65 20.41 -12.48 4.26
CA CYS A 65 20.38 -13.18 2.97
C CYS A 65 18.96 -13.57 2.55
N GLU A 66 18.13 -14.01 3.50
CA GLU A 66 16.72 -14.31 3.26
C GLU A 66 15.94 -13.05 2.84
N ILE A 67 16.15 -11.93 3.54
CA ILE A 67 15.53 -10.64 3.23
C ILE A 67 15.93 -10.18 1.83
N THR A 68 17.24 -10.19 1.52
CA THR A 68 17.77 -9.79 0.21
C THR A 68 17.18 -10.64 -0.92
N GLU A 69 17.04 -11.96 -0.73
CA GLU A 69 16.47 -12.84 -1.75
C GLU A 69 14.97 -12.59 -1.98
N ILE A 70 14.19 -12.35 -0.92
CA ILE A 70 12.77 -11.98 -1.02
C ILE A 70 12.62 -10.66 -1.80
N LEU A 71 13.38 -9.64 -1.41
CA LEU A 71 13.34 -8.32 -2.03
C LEU A 71 13.81 -8.37 -3.49
N ARG A 72 14.89 -9.11 -3.80
CA ARG A 72 15.36 -9.32 -5.18
C ARG A 72 14.26 -9.90 -6.06
N ARG A 73 13.58 -10.96 -5.62
CA ARG A 73 12.47 -11.58 -6.38
C ARG A 73 11.30 -10.63 -6.58
N LEU A 74 10.94 -9.87 -5.54
CA LEU A 74 9.91 -8.84 -5.65
C LEU A 74 10.26 -7.81 -6.72
N TYR A 75 11.50 -7.32 -6.72
CA TYR A 75 11.97 -6.30 -7.66
C TYR A 75 12.00 -6.80 -9.10
N GLU A 76 12.52 -8.00 -9.33
CA GLU A 76 12.54 -8.62 -10.67
C GLU A 76 11.13 -8.82 -11.22
N ALA A 77 10.21 -9.32 -10.38
CA ALA A 77 8.81 -9.47 -10.76
C ALA A 77 8.15 -8.11 -11.05
N ALA A 78 8.46 -7.09 -10.25
CA ALA A 78 7.89 -5.75 -10.40
C ALA A 78 8.39 -5.02 -11.66
N GLU A 79 9.61 -5.28 -12.11
CA GLU A 79 10.16 -4.69 -13.33
C GLU A 79 9.45 -5.15 -14.60
N GLN A 80 8.88 -6.36 -14.59
CA GLN A 80 8.15 -6.94 -15.72
C GLN A 80 6.62 -6.78 -15.58
N ALA A 81 6.15 -6.18 -14.48
CA ALA A 81 4.74 -6.11 -14.14
C ALA A 81 4.11 -4.78 -14.58
N GLU A 82 2.87 -4.86 -15.08
CA GLU A 82 2.01 -3.69 -15.26
C GLU A 82 1.69 -3.03 -13.90
N PRO A 83 1.36 -1.72 -13.84
CA PRO A 83 1.16 -1.01 -12.58
C PRO A 83 0.22 -1.71 -11.59
N ARG A 84 -0.91 -2.24 -12.08
CA ARG A 84 -1.85 -3.00 -11.24
C ARG A 84 -1.26 -4.32 -10.72
N GLN A 85 -0.42 -4.99 -11.51
CA GLN A 85 0.24 -6.23 -11.10
C GLN A 85 1.29 -5.95 -10.02
N LYS A 86 2.00 -4.81 -10.07
CA LYS A 86 2.93 -4.38 -9.01
C LYS A 86 2.23 -4.27 -7.66
N PHE A 87 1.02 -3.72 -7.64
CA PHE A 87 0.22 -3.66 -6.41
C PHE A 87 -0.09 -5.06 -5.85
N LEU A 88 -0.42 -6.04 -6.71
CA LEU A 88 -0.65 -7.42 -6.28
C LEU A 88 0.61 -8.06 -5.70
N LEU A 89 1.80 -7.77 -6.25
CA LEU A 89 3.05 -8.26 -5.70
C LEU A 89 3.29 -7.78 -4.27
N ILE A 90 2.90 -6.54 -3.95
CA ILE A 90 2.93 -6.00 -2.57
C ILE A 90 1.95 -6.76 -1.68
N CYS A 91 0.71 -6.97 -2.12
CA CYS A 91 -0.28 -7.75 -1.36
C CYS A 91 0.23 -9.17 -1.05
N LEU A 92 0.93 -9.80 -1.99
CA LEU A 92 1.51 -11.13 -1.80
C LEU A 92 2.63 -11.13 -0.74
N GLN A 93 3.37 -10.03 -0.55
CA GLN A 93 4.34 -9.96 0.54
C GLN A 93 3.66 -9.91 1.90
N TYR A 94 2.60 -9.10 2.04
CA TYR A 94 1.79 -9.09 3.26
C TYR A 94 1.19 -10.47 3.56
N ASP A 95 0.65 -11.16 2.54
CA ASP A 95 0.13 -12.52 2.67
C ASP A 95 1.21 -13.52 3.12
N ALA A 96 2.40 -13.48 2.49
CA ALA A 96 3.53 -14.35 2.83
C ALA A 96 4.01 -14.15 4.27
N LEU A 97 3.97 -12.90 4.77
CA LEU A 97 4.29 -12.56 6.16
C LEU A 97 3.14 -12.83 7.14
N SER A 98 2.00 -13.34 6.66
CA SER A 98 0.77 -13.49 7.45
C SER A 98 0.29 -12.18 8.10
N GLN A 99 0.61 -11.05 7.48
CA GLN A 99 0.22 -9.72 7.92
C GLN A 99 -1.06 -9.28 7.18
N PRO A 100 -2.02 -8.64 7.87
CA PRO A 100 -3.17 -8.07 7.20
C PRO A 100 -2.75 -6.88 6.35
N LEU A 101 -3.33 -6.76 5.15
CA LEU A 101 -3.12 -5.57 4.32
C LEU A 101 -3.58 -4.32 5.09
N PRO A 102 -2.72 -3.31 5.28
CA PRO A 102 -3.09 -2.11 6.01
C PRO A 102 -4.32 -1.41 5.41
N ASN A 103 -5.25 -0.96 6.27
CA ASN A 103 -6.52 -0.38 5.84
C ASN A 103 -6.38 0.71 4.76
N PRO A 104 -5.45 1.70 4.86
CA PRO A 104 -5.27 2.68 3.79
C PRO A 104 -4.84 2.06 2.45
N ILE A 105 -3.96 1.06 2.46
CA ILE A 105 -3.53 0.34 1.25
C ILE A 105 -4.70 -0.46 0.66
N TRP A 106 -5.49 -1.11 1.52
CA TRP A 106 -6.68 -1.82 1.07
C TRP A 106 -7.68 -0.90 0.34
N TRP A 107 -7.90 0.32 0.83
CA TRP A 107 -8.76 1.29 0.15
C TRP A 107 -8.20 1.77 -1.19
N ILE A 108 -6.88 1.88 -1.34
CA ILE A 108 -6.22 2.24 -2.60
C ILE A 108 -6.51 1.21 -3.70
N SER A 109 -6.67 -0.08 -3.35
CA SER A 109 -6.94 -1.15 -4.33
C SER A 109 -8.21 -0.93 -5.17
N GLY A 110 -9.10 -0.06 -4.71
CA GLY A 110 -10.33 0.33 -5.38
C GLY A 110 -10.15 1.19 -6.63
N ASP A 111 -9.00 1.85 -6.75
CA ASP A 111 -8.65 2.71 -7.88
C ASP A 111 -7.37 2.16 -8.53
N SER A 112 -7.51 1.62 -9.74
CA SER A 112 -6.42 0.88 -10.39
C SER A 112 -5.23 1.75 -10.76
N GLU A 113 -5.45 3.02 -11.09
CA GLU A 113 -4.40 3.97 -11.44
C GLU A 113 -3.65 4.38 -10.17
N LEU A 114 -4.38 4.77 -9.12
CA LEU A 114 -3.80 5.11 -7.82
C LEU A 114 -3.03 3.93 -7.20
N ALA A 115 -3.55 2.70 -7.35
CA ALA A 115 -2.88 1.49 -6.87
C ALA A 115 -1.56 1.24 -7.60
N GLY A 116 -1.50 1.51 -8.91
CA GLY A 116 -0.29 1.45 -9.69
C GLY A 116 0.75 2.48 -9.22
N ASP A 117 0.33 3.74 -9.11
CA ASP A 117 1.20 4.83 -8.67
C ASP A 117 1.74 4.60 -7.24
N PHE A 118 0.87 4.12 -6.35
CA PHE A 118 1.26 3.72 -5.01
C PHE A 118 2.33 2.64 -5.04
N ALA A 119 2.13 1.59 -5.84
CA ALA A 119 3.02 0.44 -5.90
C ALA A 119 4.40 0.82 -6.44
N GLU A 120 4.45 1.66 -7.48
CA GLU A 120 5.71 2.18 -8.03
C GLU A 120 6.53 2.91 -6.96
N ARG A 121 5.90 3.84 -6.24
CA ARG A 121 6.54 4.64 -5.18
C ARG A 121 6.96 3.78 -4.00
N PHE A 122 6.12 2.81 -3.62
CA PHE A 122 6.38 1.88 -2.54
C PHE A 122 7.61 1.03 -2.84
N ILE A 123 7.66 0.39 -4.01
CA ILE A 123 8.77 -0.48 -4.42
C ILE A 123 10.05 0.35 -4.60
N CYS A 124 9.96 1.55 -5.18
CA CYS A 124 11.09 2.46 -5.28
C CYS A 124 11.67 2.85 -3.92
N HIS A 125 10.82 3.07 -2.90
CA HIS A 125 11.34 3.37 -1.56
C HIS A 125 11.90 2.11 -0.87
N LEU A 126 11.25 0.96 -1.03
CA LEU A 126 11.72 -0.30 -0.48
C LEU A 126 13.12 -0.66 -1.01
N LYS A 127 13.37 -0.47 -2.31
CA LYS A 127 14.70 -0.60 -2.93
C LYS A 127 15.76 0.26 -2.21
N LYS A 128 15.43 1.52 -1.88
CA LYS A 128 16.35 2.42 -1.16
C LYS A 128 16.66 1.95 0.27
N LEU A 129 15.69 1.30 0.93
CA LEU A 129 15.89 0.76 2.28
C LEU A 129 16.81 -0.48 2.23
N SER A 130 16.60 -1.37 1.26
CA SER A 130 17.48 -2.53 1.08
C SER A 130 18.91 -2.13 0.75
N ASP A 131 19.10 -1.15 -0.16
CA ASP A 131 20.43 -0.68 -0.53
C ASP A 131 21.18 -0.08 0.68
N ALA A 132 20.45 0.58 1.60
CA ALA A 132 21.03 1.13 2.83
C ALA A 132 21.44 0.04 3.83
N MET A 133 20.67 -1.05 3.91
CA MET A 133 20.98 -2.21 4.77
C MET A 133 22.29 -2.89 4.35
N GLU A 134 22.49 -3.12 3.05
CA GLU A 134 23.71 -3.75 2.50
C GLU A 134 24.99 -2.95 2.82
N VAL A 135 24.90 -1.62 2.98
CA VAL A 135 26.04 -0.75 3.31
C VAL A 135 26.40 -0.80 4.81
N THR A 136 25.49 -1.26 5.66
CA THR A 136 25.67 -1.28 7.12
C THR A 136 26.15 -2.62 7.69
N GLU A 137 26.33 -3.65 6.87
CA GLU A 137 26.96 -4.91 7.31
C GLU A 137 28.50 -4.73 7.43
N PRO A 138 29.11 -5.05 8.59
CA PRO A 138 30.55 -4.89 8.83
C PRO A 138 31.44 -5.95 8.17
#